data_AF-A0A484M2F6-F1
#
_entry.id   AF-A0A484M2F6-F1
#
_cell.length_a   1.000
_cell.length_b   1.000
_cell.length_c   1.000
_cell.angle_alpha   90.00
_cell.angle_beta   90.00
_cell.angle_gamma   90.00
#
_symmetry.space_group_name_H-M   'P 1'
#
loop_
_entity.id
_entity.type
_entity.pdbx_description
1 polymer ?
#
loop_
_entity_poly.entity_id
_entity_poly.type
_entity_poly.pdbx_seq_one_letter_code
_entity_poly.pdbx_strand_id
1 'polypeptide(L)'
;MLQQQDALHDDITVARVVFNEITESSIKSALQCPREIDVNLVNAYLARRALDYLIGFNISPLLWRKHPACQSAGRVQSAALALICDREMEIDKFKPQEYWSVQVAFCKKDNPGSANNYFSSHLTHFDSQKLNQHSIHSHSEATEIQQKIASSVFEVLSSKRSKKQRNPPPPYITSTLQQEAC
;
A
#
# COMPACT_ATOMS: atom_id res chain seq x y z
N MET A 1 4.77 -39.06 -10.41
CA MET A 1 5.87 -39.13 -9.41
C MET A 1 5.76 -40.36 -8.51
N LEU A 2 4.75 -40.54 -7.65
CA LEU A 2 4.70 -41.71 -6.75
C LEU A 2 4.46 -43.06 -7.48
N GLN A 3 3.57 -43.10 -8.48
CA GLN A 3 3.43 -44.28 -9.37
C GLN A 3 4.68 -44.50 -10.26
N GLN A 4 5.35 -43.43 -10.67
CA GLN A 4 6.59 -43.51 -11.46
C GLN A 4 7.82 -43.94 -10.61
N GLN A 5 7.67 -43.93 -9.29
CA GLN A 5 8.69 -44.37 -8.33
C GLN A 5 8.35 -45.76 -7.74
N ASP A 6 7.39 -46.49 -8.32
CA ASP A 6 6.87 -47.77 -7.82
C ASP A 6 6.37 -47.73 -6.37
N ALA A 7 6.10 -46.54 -5.83
CA ALA A 7 5.72 -46.33 -4.43
C ALA A 7 4.20 -46.43 -4.20
N LEU A 8 3.41 -46.56 -5.26
CA LEU A 8 1.96 -46.76 -5.23
C LEU A 8 1.64 -47.99 -6.07
N HIS A 9 1.23 -49.08 -5.42
CA HIS A 9 0.69 -50.26 -6.10
C HIS A 9 -0.70 -49.94 -6.66
N ASP A 10 -1.05 -50.59 -7.77
CA ASP A 10 -2.30 -50.34 -8.52
C ASP A 10 -3.58 -50.60 -7.69
N ASP A 11 -3.46 -51.34 -6.58
CA ASP A 11 -4.57 -51.70 -5.70
C ASP A 11 -4.93 -50.62 -4.65
N ILE A 12 -4.19 -49.50 -4.60
CA ILE A 12 -4.37 -48.47 -3.57
C ILE A 12 -5.28 -47.34 -4.07
N THR A 13 -6.43 -47.17 -3.41
CA THR A 13 -7.32 -46.03 -3.66
C THR A 13 -6.75 -44.75 -3.05
N VAL A 14 -6.50 -43.74 -3.89
CA VAL A 14 -5.97 -42.44 -3.48
C VAL A 14 -7.10 -41.41 -3.40
N ALA A 15 -7.19 -40.68 -2.30
CA ALA A 15 -8.18 -39.63 -2.07
C ALA A 15 -7.51 -38.32 -1.62
N ARG A 16 -7.98 -37.16 -2.12
CA ARG A 16 -7.42 -35.85 -1.75
C ARG A 16 -8.32 -35.14 -0.73
N VAL A 17 -7.76 -34.93 0.45
CA VAL A 17 -8.41 -34.18 1.53
C VAL A 17 -7.98 -32.71 1.50
N VAL A 18 -8.91 -31.77 1.75
CA VAL A 18 -8.65 -30.32 1.82
C VAL A 18 -9.36 -29.72 3.02
N PHE A 19 -8.68 -28.82 3.73
CA PHE A 19 -9.20 -28.06 4.86
C PHE A 19 -8.49 -26.70 4.92
N ASN A 20 -9.18 -25.68 5.43
CA ASN A 20 -8.64 -24.32 5.57
C ASN A 20 -8.21 -23.99 7.00
N GLU A 21 -8.59 -24.83 7.96
CA GLU A 21 -8.25 -24.71 9.38
C GLU A 21 -7.93 -26.09 9.96
N ILE A 22 -7.08 -26.11 10.98
CA ILE A 22 -6.63 -27.34 11.67
C ILE A 22 -7.42 -27.48 12.97
N THR A 23 -8.66 -27.95 12.84
CA THR A 23 -9.60 -28.21 13.95
C THR A 23 -10.12 -29.65 13.85
N GLU A 24 -10.49 -30.27 14.98
CA GLU A 24 -11.00 -31.65 14.99
C GLU A 24 -12.22 -31.82 14.06
N SER A 25 -13.14 -30.86 14.09
CA SER A 25 -14.34 -30.83 13.23
C SER A 25 -13.99 -30.72 11.74
N SER A 26 -13.08 -29.80 11.37
CA SER A 26 -12.64 -29.60 9.98
C SER A 26 -11.96 -30.84 9.42
N ILE A 27 -11.07 -31.48 10.20
CA ILE A 27 -10.37 -32.69 9.76
C ILE A 27 -11.34 -33.87 9.58
N LYS A 28 -12.23 -34.10 10.55
CA LYS A 28 -13.25 -35.16 10.44
C LYS A 28 -14.15 -34.95 9.21
N SER A 29 -14.59 -33.72 8.98
CA SER A 29 -15.42 -33.38 7.81
C SER A 29 -14.67 -33.60 6.49
N ALA A 30 -13.40 -33.18 6.42
CA ALA A 30 -12.60 -33.33 5.21
C ALA A 30 -12.30 -34.80 4.87
N LEU A 31 -12.17 -35.68 5.88
CA LEU A 31 -12.02 -37.13 5.69
C LEU A 31 -13.31 -37.81 5.21
N GLN A 32 -14.48 -37.30 5.60
CA GLN A 32 -15.78 -37.83 5.18
C GLN A 32 -16.13 -37.45 3.73
N CYS A 33 -15.69 -36.27 3.29
CA CYS A 33 -15.95 -35.73 1.95
C CYS A 33 -14.63 -35.47 1.20
N PRO A 34 -13.85 -36.51 0.85
CA PRO A 34 -12.66 -36.32 0.04
C PRO A 34 -13.05 -35.83 -1.35
N ARG A 35 -12.16 -35.05 -1.98
CA ARG A 35 -12.31 -34.64 -3.37
C ARG A 35 -11.32 -35.37 -4.27
N GLU A 36 -11.61 -35.36 -5.56
CA GLU A 36 -10.65 -35.79 -6.57
C GLU A 36 -9.52 -34.76 -6.74
N ILE A 37 -8.42 -35.21 -7.33
CA ILE A 37 -7.33 -34.32 -7.69
C ILE A 37 -7.78 -33.44 -8.85
N ASP A 38 -7.84 -32.14 -8.61
CA ASP A 38 -8.14 -31.16 -9.64
C ASP A 38 -6.95 -31.00 -10.60
N VAL A 39 -7.09 -31.61 -11.79
CA VAL A 39 -6.06 -31.59 -12.85
C VAL A 39 -5.81 -30.17 -13.36
N ASN A 40 -6.80 -29.28 -13.34
CA ASN A 40 -6.61 -27.89 -13.78
C ASN A 40 -5.69 -27.13 -12.83
N LEU A 41 -5.83 -27.34 -11.52
CA LEU A 41 -4.91 -26.75 -10.53
C LEU A 41 -3.48 -27.28 -10.68
N VAL A 42 -3.34 -28.58 -10.96
CA VAL A 42 -2.03 -29.19 -11.22
C VAL A 42 -1.40 -28.59 -12.48
N ASN A 43 -2.15 -28.52 -13.58
CA ASN A 43 -1.67 -27.96 -14.84
C ASN A 43 -1.32 -26.46 -14.71
N ALA A 44 -2.11 -25.68 -13.96
CA ALA A 44 -1.79 -24.28 -13.67
C ALA A 44 -0.44 -24.15 -12.91
N TYR A 45 -0.20 -25.00 -11.92
CA TYR A 45 1.08 -25.04 -11.20
C TYR A 45 2.24 -25.42 -12.12
N LEU A 46 2.09 -26.47 -12.94
CA LEU A 46 3.11 -26.92 -13.87
C LEU A 46 3.41 -25.87 -14.95
N ALA A 47 2.38 -25.22 -15.49
CA ALA A 47 2.53 -24.14 -16.46
C ALA A 47 3.32 -22.96 -15.86
N ARG A 48 3.00 -22.55 -14.64
CA ARG A 48 3.76 -21.50 -13.93
C ARG A 48 5.21 -21.91 -13.74
N ARG A 49 5.46 -23.14 -13.27
CA ARG A 49 6.82 -23.65 -13.05
C ARG A 49 7.63 -23.69 -14.35
N ALA A 50 7.02 -24.15 -15.44
CA ALA A 50 7.64 -24.17 -16.76
C ALA A 50 7.97 -22.74 -17.23
N LEU A 51 7.05 -21.80 -17.06
CA LEU A 51 7.27 -20.39 -17.42
C LEU A 51 8.43 -19.76 -16.63
N ASP A 52 8.43 -19.93 -15.31
CA ASP A 52 9.47 -19.37 -14.44
C ASP A 52 10.85 -20.01 -14.76
N TYR A 53 10.88 -21.30 -15.12
CA TYR A 53 12.09 -21.99 -15.58
C TYR A 53 12.60 -21.48 -16.93
N LEU A 54 11.71 -21.33 -17.93
CA LEU A 54 12.08 -20.83 -19.25
C LEU A 54 12.68 -19.43 -19.18
N ILE A 55 12.13 -18.56 -18.34
CA ILE A 55 12.65 -17.20 -18.15
C ILE A 55 13.98 -17.23 -17.42
N GLY A 56 14.09 -18.00 -16.33
CA GLY A 56 15.32 -18.12 -15.57
C GLY A 56 16.48 -18.65 -16.42
N PHE A 57 16.26 -19.73 -17.17
CA PHE A 57 17.30 -20.38 -17.97
C PHE A 57 17.70 -19.57 -19.22
N ASN A 58 16.73 -18.96 -19.92
CA ASN A 58 17.04 -18.25 -21.17
C ASN A 58 17.61 -16.85 -20.92
N ILE A 59 17.16 -16.14 -19.88
CA ILE A 59 17.57 -14.74 -19.65
C ILE A 59 18.82 -14.63 -18.79
N SER A 60 19.03 -15.51 -17.80
CA SER A 60 20.20 -15.40 -16.91
C SER A 60 21.56 -15.42 -17.64
N PRO A 61 21.80 -16.27 -18.65
CA PRO A 61 23.06 -16.25 -19.41
C PRO A 61 23.30 -14.94 -20.17
N LEU A 62 22.23 -14.29 -20.64
CA LEU A 62 22.33 -12.98 -21.29
C LEU A 62 22.70 -11.89 -20.28
N LEU A 63 22.12 -11.95 -19.08
CA LEU A 63 22.46 -11.01 -18.00
C LEU A 63 23.92 -11.15 -17.57
N TRP A 64 24.44 -12.36 -17.39
CA TRP A 64 25.84 -12.57 -17.01
C TRP A 64 26.81 -11.96 -18.02
N ARG A 65 26.50 -12.07 -19.32
CA ARG A 65 27.32 -11.47 -20.39
C ARG A 65 27.29 -9.95 -20.42
N LYS A 66 26.16 -9.34 -20.05
CA LYS A 66 25.95 -7.88 -20.15
C LYS A 66 26.24 -7.14 -18.85
N HIS A 67 26.03 -7.78 -17.72
CA HIS A 67 26.22 -7.22 -16.39
C HIS A 67 26.69 -8.32 -15.42
N PRO A 68 28.01 -8.47 -15.22
CA PRO A 68 28.58 -9.59 -14.45
C PRO A 68 28.10 -9.69 -13.00
N ALA A 69 27.61 -8.59 -12.42
CA ALA A 69 27.07 -8.57 -11.06
C ALA A 69 25.63 -9.12 -10.94
N CYS A 70 24.89 -9.28 -12.04
CA CYS A 70 23.51 -9.77 -12.00
C CYS A 70 23.48 -11.30 -12.00
N GLN A 71 23.13 -11.92 -10.88
CA GLN A 71 23.24 -13.38 -10.74
C GLN A 71 22.04 -14.16 -11.32
N SER A 72 20.84 -13.58 -11.34
CA SER A 72 19.64 -14.28 -11.84
C SER A 72 18.60 -13.33 -12.44
N ALA A 73 17.84 -13.83 -13.41
CA ALA A 73 16.62 -13.20 -13.92
C ALA A 73 15.39 -13.90 -13.32
N GLY A 74 14.40 -13.14 -12.88
CA GLY A 74 13.16 -13.69 -12.34
C GLY A 74 11.95 -12.93 -12.87
N ARG A 75 10.98 -13.63 -13.45
CA ARG A 75 9.79 -13.01 -14.05
C ARG A 75 9.07 -12.02 -13.12
N VAL A 76 8.88 -12.42 -11.86
CA VAL A 76 8.20 -11.58 -10.84
C VAL A 76 9.18 -10.67 -10.11
N GLN A 77 10.38 -11.16 -9.80
CA GLN A 77 11.39 -10.41 -9.05
C GLN A 77 11.89 -9.19 -9.84
N SER A 78 12.16 -9.34 -11.14
CA SER A 78 12.60 -8.24 -12.00
C SER A 78 11.50 -7.19 -12.17
N ALA A 79 10.23 -7.58 -12.22
CA ALA A 79 9.12 -6.63 -12.26
C ALA A 79 8.98 -5.85 -10.94
N ALA A 80 9.13 -6.52 -9.79
CA ALA A 80 9.12 -5.86 -8.49
C ALA A 80 10.31 -4.89 -8.34
N LEU A 81 11.51 -5.29 -8.78
CA LEU A 81 12.68 -4.41 -8.81
C LEU A 81 12.45 -3.19 -9.70
N ALA A 82 11.83 -3.38 -10.88
CA ALA A 82 11.51 -2.28 -11.78
C ALA A 82 10.62 -1.22 -11.10
N LEU A 83 9.60 -1.62 -10.33
CA LEU A 83 8.76 -0.67 -9.57
C LEU A 83 9.57 0.17 -8.57
N ILE A 84 10.59 -0.42 -7.93
CA ILE A 84 11.46 0.29 -7.00
C ILE A 84 12.37 1.25 -7.76
N CYS A 85 13.00 0.79 -8.85
CA CYS A 85 13.84 1.63 -9.69
C CYS A 85 13.07 2.80 -10.30
N ASP A 86 11.83 2.58 -10.74
CA ASP A 86 10.95 3.63 -11.26
C ASP A 86 10.68 4.70 -10.20
N ARG A 87 10.37 4.27 -8.96
CA ARG A 87 10.20 5.20 -7.83
C ARG A 87 11.47 5.97 -7.50
N GLU A 88 12.63 5.32 -7.55
CA GLU A 88 13.92 5.99 -7.31
C GLU A 88 14.20 7.03 -8.39
N MET A 89 13.93 6.72 -9.66
CA MET A 89 14.04 7.68 -10.75
C MET A 89 13.06 8.86 -10.61
N GLU A 90 11.87 8.65 -10.07
CA GLU A 90 10.93 9.74 -9.73
C GLU A 90 11.51 10.66 -8.65
N ILE A 91 12.13 10.08 -7.62
CA ILE A 91 12.80 10.81 -6.54
C ILE A 91 13.99 11.61 -7.08
N ASP A 92 14.84 11.01 -7.90
CA ASP A 92 16.01 11.68 -8.50
C ASP A 92 15.62 12.85 -9.42
N LYS A 93 14.51 12.70 -10.14
CA LYS A 93 13.99 13.75 -11.04
C LYS A 93 13.16 14.80 -10.30
N PHE A 94 12.81 14.56 -9.03
CA PHE A 94 12.01 15.49 -8.25
C PHE A 94 12.79 16.79 -8.05
N LYS A 95 12.19 17.91 -8.46
CA LYS A 95 12.72 19.25 -8.22
C LYS A 95 11.91 19.88 -7.09
N PRO A 96 12.45 19.97 -5.87
CA PRO A 96 11.75 20.59 -4.75
C PRO A 96 11.37 22.02 -5.09
N GLN A 97 10.13 22.39 -4.78
CA GLN A 97 9.64 23.76 -4.90
C GLN A 97 9.40 24.29 -3.50
N GLU A 98 9.95 25.45 -3.21
CA GLU A 98 9.67 26.17 -1.98
C GLU A 98 8.21 26.63 -1.97
N TYR A 99 7.54 26.43 -0.84
CA TYR A 99 6.21 26.95 -0.59
C TYR A 99 6.04 27.25 0.89
N TRP A 100 5.17 28.20 1.20
CA TRP A 100 4.87 28.63 2.55
C TRP A 100 3.40 28.44 2.87
N SER A 101 3.11 28.17 4.14
CA SER A 101 1.74 28.13 4.66
C SER A 101 1.66 29.03 5.89
N VAL A 102 0.64 29.86 5.97
CA VAL A 102 0.41 30.71 7.14
C VAL A 102 -0.59 30.02 8.07
N GLN A 103 -0.13 29.69 9.27
CA GLN A 103 -0.96 29.12 10.34
C GLN A 103 -1.30 30.19 11.38
N VAL A 104 -2.53 30.14 11.88
CA VAL A 104 -3.04 31.10 12.87
C VAL A 104 -3.67 30.33 14.03
N ALA A 105 -3.23 30.64 15.24
CA ALA A 105 -3.84 30.16 16.47
C ALA A 105 -4.92 31.16 16.93
N PHE A 106 -6.17 30.73 16.92
CA PHE A 106 -7.31 31.52 17.39
C PHE A 106 -7.71 31.13 18.80
N CYS A 107 -8.16 32.11 19.59
CA CYS A 107 -8.77 31.91 20.90
C CYS A 107 -10.23 32.35 20.87
N LYS A 108 -11.13 31.56 21.46
CA LYS A 108 -12.54 31.95 21.61
C LYS A 108 -12.68 33.12 22.59
N LYS A 109 -13.46 34.13 22.19
CA LYS A 109 -13.71 35.35 23.00
C LYS A 109 -14.38 35.06 24.34
N ASP A 110 -15.19 34.00 24.42
CA ASP A 110 -16.08 33.77 25.58
C ASP A 110 -15.36 33.28 26.86
N ASN A 111 -14.09 32.83 26.79
CA ASN A 111 -13.35 32.41 28.00
C ASN A 111 -11.81 32.26 27.79
N PRO A 112 -11.01 33.33 27.84
CA PRO A 112 -9.61 33.31 27.40
C PRO A 112 -8.62 32.50 28.27
N GLY A 113 -9.04 32.00 29.45
CA GLY A 113 -8.16 31.32 30.42
C GLY A 113 -8.04 29.80 30.28
N SER A 114 -8.79 29.14 29.39
CA SER A 114 -8.76 27.69 29.23
C SER A 114 -7.96 27.26 28.00
N ALA A 115 -7.02 26.31 28.17
CA ALA A 115 -6.23 25.74 27.08
C ALA A 115 -7.10 25.13 25.97
N ASN A 116 -8.33 24.71 26.28
CA ASN A 116 -9.26 24.10 25.33
C ASN A 116 -9.96 25.12 24.40
N ASN A 117 -9.67 26.41 24.54
CA ASN A 117 -10.24 27.48 23.72
C ASN A 117 -9.33 27.95 22.59
N TYR A 118 -8.10 27.44 22.53
CA TYR A 118 -7.18 27.67 21.42
C TYR A 118 -7.41 26.61 20.34
N PHE A 119 -7.47 27.03 19.08
CA PHE A 119 -7.46 26.13 17.93
C PHE A 119 -6.58 26.69 16.82
N SER A 120 -5.89 25.79 16.13
CA SER A 120 -5.07 26.15 14.97
C SER A 120 -5.91 26.13 13.70
N SER A 121 -5.60 27.06 12.80
CA SER A 121 -6.18 27.18 11.48
C SER A 121 -5.08 27.52 10.49
N HIS A 122 -5.36 27.37 9.20
CA HIS A 122 -4.46 27.81 8.14
C HIS A 122 -5.20 28.72 7.18
N LEU A 123 -4.45 29.62 6.56
CA LEU A 123 -4.99 30.50 5.53
C LEU A 123 -5.42 29.68 4.30
N THR A 124 -6.67 29.84 3.89
CA THR A 124 -7.22 29.16 2.71
C THR A 124 -7.52 30.10 1.56
N HIS A 125 -7.78 31.37 1.85
CA HIS A 125 -8.07 32.41 0.87
C HIS A 125 -7.35 33.68 1.26
N PHE A 126 -6.84 34.40 0.26
CA PHE A 126 -6.18 35.69 0.42
C PHE A 126 -6.57 36.58 -0.77
N ASP A 127 -6.96 37.84 -0.52
CA ASP A 127 -7.44 38.78 -1.53
C ASP A 127 -8.50 38.19 -2.49
N SER A 128 -9.49 37.47 -1.93
CA SER A 128 -10.56 36.77 -2.66
C SER A 128 -10.10 35.63 -3.58
N GLN A 129 -8.83 35.26 -3.55
CA GLN A 129 -8.30 34.10 -4.28
C GLN A 129 -8.13 32.91 -3.33
N LYS A 130 -8.51 31.72 -3.80
CA LYS A 130 -8.28 30.48 -3.08
C LYS A 130 -6.80 30.10 -3.21
N LEU A 131 -6.14 29.91 -2.06
CA LEU A 131 -4.76 29.45 -2.01
C LEU A 131 -4.71 27.93 -2.17
N ASN A 132 -3.76 27.49 -2.99
CA ASN A 132 -3.33 26.11 -3.10
C ASN A 132 -2.00 25.93 -2.35
N GLN A 133 -1.50 24.69 -2.27
CA GLN A 133 -0.27 24.37 -1.56
C GLN A 133 0.94 25.21 -2.01
N HIS A 134 1.00 25.59 -3.28
CA HIS A 134 2.09 26.37 -3.88
C HIS A 134 1.70 27.83 -4.16
N SER A 135 0.71 28.40 -3.46
CA SER A 135 0.31 29.79 -3.75
C SER A 135 1.22 30.84 -3.11
N ILE A 136 1.97 30.49 -2.06
CA ILE A 136 2.92 31.40 -1.41
C ILE A 136 4.31 30.87 -1.68
N HIS A 137 5.08 31.57 -2.51
CA HIS A 137 6.31 31.04 -3.09
C HIS A 137 7.58 31.44 -2.32
N SER A 138 7.49 32.48 -1.48
CA SER A 138 8.66 33.01 -0.79
C SER A 138 8.39 33.41 0.66
N HIS A 139 9.46 33.47 1.44
CA HIS A 139 9.43 33.95 2.82
C HIS A 139 8.92 35.40 2.93
N SER A 140 9.29 36.27 1.98
CA SER A 140 8.88 37.68 1.99
C SER A 140 7.37 37.81 1.83
N GLU A 141 6.78 37.08 0.88
CA GLU A 141 5.34 37.06 0.64
C GLU A 141 4.59 36.51 1.86
N ALA A 142 5.09 35.42 2.46
CA ALA A 142 4.51 34.87 3.69
C ALA A 142 4.53 35.88 4.85
N THR A 143 5.60 36.66 4.98
CA THR A 143 5.76 37.67 6.03
C THR A 143 4.83 38.87 5.81
N GLU A 144 4.65 39.31 4.56
CA GLU A 144 3.70 40.37 4.22
C GLU A 144 2.26 39.95 4.54
N ILE A 145 1.89 38.72 4.17
CA ILE A 145 0.58 38.14 4.48
C ILE A 145 0.40 38.06 6.01
N GLN A 146 1.43 37.62 6.75
CA GLN A 146 1.40 37.55 8.21
C GLN A 146 1.12 38.93 8.83
N GLN A 147 1.77 39.99 8.36
CA GLN A 147 1.56 41.36 8.87
C GLN A 147 0.13 41.85 8.61
N LYS A 148 -0.43 41.58 7.43
CA LYS A 148 -1.83 41.91 7.09
C LYS A 148 -2.81 41.14 7.98
N ILE A 149 -2.55 39.85 8.22
CA ILE A 149 -3.39 39.00 9.09
C ILE A 149 -3.31 39.48 10.54
N ALA A 150 -2.14 39.83 11.04
CA ALA A 150 -1.95 40.28 12.43
C ALA A 150 -2.71 41.57 12.77
N SER A 151 -2.94 42.42 11.77
CA SER A 151 -3.70 43.67 11.89
C SER A 151 -5.21 43.51 11.62
N SER A 152 -5.65 42.31 11.24
CA SER A 152 -7.04 42.03 10.85
C SER A 152 -7.89 41.54 12.02
N VAL A 153 -9.20 41.81 11.96
CA VAL A 153 -10.20 41.26 12.88
C VAL A 153 -10.87 40.06 12.21
N PHE A 154 -10.98 38.95 12.94
CA PHE A 154 -11.56 37.72 12.42
C PHE A 154 -12.95 37.46 13.00
N GLU A 155 -13.82 36.94 12.14
CA GLU A 155 -15.16 36.45 12.51
C GLU A 155 -15.40 35.06 11.94
N VAL A 156 -16.33 34.32 12.57
CA VAL A 156 -16.70 32.98 12.12
C VAL A 156 -17.81 33.12 11.07
N LEU A 157 -17.45 32.90 9.80
CA LEU A 157 -18.41 32.97 8.69
C LEU A 157 -19.38 31.78 8.66
N SER A 158 -18.91 30.57 8.98
CA SER A 158 -19.74 29.38 8.99
C SER A 158 -19.19 28.31 9.94
N SER A 159 -20.09 27.48 10.48
CA SER A 159 -19.71 26.27 11.21
C SER A 159 -20.56 25.10 10.72
N LYS A 160 -19.90 23.98 10.43
CA LYS A 160 -20.57 22.75 9.98
C LYS A 160 -20.19 21.61 10.91
N ARG A 161 -21.21 20.93 11.43
CA ARG A 161 -21.03 19.71 12.23
C ARG A 161 -21.60 18.52 11.47
N SER A 162 -20.75 17.56 11.15
CA SER A 162 -21.15 16.32 10.49
C SER A 162 -20.78 15.12 11.36
N LYS A 163 -21.69 14.16 11.47
CA LYS A 163 -21.37 12.85 12.04
C LYS A 163 -20.71 12.01 10.95
N LYS A 164 -19.49 11.52 11.20
CA LYS A 164 -18.80 10.58 10.33
C LYS A 164 -18.81 9.22 11.00
N GLN A 165 -19.40 8.22 10.34
CA GLN A 165 -19.33 6.83 10.77
C GLN A 165 -18.17 6.15 10.05
N ARG A 166 -17.36 5.38 10.77
CA ARG A 166 -16.31 4.55 10.20
C ARG A 166 -16.68 3.09 10.44
N ASN A 167 -16.79 2.34 9.36
CA ASN A 167 -17.02 0.89 9.44
C ASN A 167 -15.73 0.19 9.88
N PRO A 168 -15.85 -0.95 10.58
CA PRO A 168 -14.68 -1.76 10.90
C PRO A 168 -14.01 -2.25 9.61
N PRO A 169 -12.68 -2.46 9.63
CA PRO A 169 -11.98 -3.05 8.50
C PRO A 169 -12.45 -4.50 8.27
N PRO A 170 -12.33 -5.01 7.04
CA PRO A 170 -12.62 -6.42 6.77
C PRO A 170 -11.63 -7.33 7.51
N PRO A 171 -11.95 -8.63 7.67
CA PRO A 171 -11.00 -9.62 8.17
C PRO A 171 -9.73 -9.66 7.33
N TYR A 172 -8.62 -10.04 7.96
CA TYR A 172 -7.34 -10.14 7.27
C TYR A 172 -7.35 -11.16 6.14
N ILE A 173 -6.80 -10.73 5.00
CA ILE A 173 -6.24 -11.60 3.97
C ILE A 173 -4.71 -11.51 3.99
N THR A 174 -4.02 -12.36 3.23
CA THR A 174 -2.54 -12.43 3.25
C THR A 174 -1.87 -11.07 3.03
N SER A 175 -2.34 -10.27 2.05
CA SER A 175 -1.73 -8.97 1.75
C SER A 175 -1.97 -7.92 2.83
N THR A 176 -3.18 -7.84 3.38
CA THR A 176 -3.51 -6.86 4.44
C THR A 176 -2.82 -7.22 5.75
N LEU A 177 -2.69 -8.52 6.06
CA LEU A 177 -1.95 -8.98 7.23
C LEU A 177 -0.46 -8.60 7.11
N GLN A 178 0.15 -8.83 5.94
CA GLN A 178 1.54 -8.46 5.69
C GLN A 178 1.75 -6.94 5.82
N GLN A 179 0.83 -6.13 5.30
CA GLN A 179 0.94 -4.67 5.37
C GLN A 179 0.81 -4.13 6.81
N GLU A 180 -0.04 -4.72 7.64
CA GLU A 180 -0.24 -4.26 9.02
C GLU A 180 0.77 -4.83 10.02
N ALA A 181 1.42 -5.97 9.69
CA ALA A 181 2.44 -6.57 10.54
C ALA A 181 3.84 -5.97 10.35
N CYS A 182 4.09 -5.33 9.20
CA CYS A 182 5.34 -4.61 8.89
C CYS A 182 5.37 -3.24 9.57
#